data_AF-A0A239M7P8-F1
#
_entry.id   AF-A0A239M7P8-F1
#
_cell.length_a   1.000
_cell.length_b   1.000
_cell.length_c   1.000
_cell.angle_alpha   90.00
_cell.angle_beta   90.00
_cell.angle_gamma   90.00
#
_symmetry.space_group_name_H-M   'P 1'
#
loop_
_entity.id
_entity.type
_entity.pdbx_description
1 polymer ?
#
loop_
_entity_poly.entity_id
_entity_poly.type
_entity_poly.pdbx_seq_one_letter_code
_entity_poly.pdbx_strand_id
1 'polypeptide(L)'
;MSRVSPRLVILFLLLLSGCTRQETPYSPAEQWTRDGAAVSSDVISSHNGDRQCDWEAARFLRLSFPVYSAPTGQSKVAQYVRDPEGVLDRADLRDAFQSAATLPSDARSTGYRRDDTELWLADSDRHRVAYLVRQGPRQVEAWPRVDPPMGCD
;
A
#
# COMPACT_ATOMS: atom_id res chain seq x y z
N MET A 1 -68.59 -27.23 -15.63
CA MET A 1 -68.94 -26.69 -16.97
C MET A 1 -68.73 -25.17 -16.96
N SER A 2 -68.11 -24.65 -18.03
CA SER A 2 -67.96 -23.22 -18.44
C SER A 2 -67.08 -22.31 -17.56
N ARG A 3 -65.89 -21.89 -18.03
CA ARG A 3 -65.59 -20.67 -18.85
C ARG A 3 -66.07 -19.40 -18.12
N VAL A 4 -65.22 -18.40 -17.85
CA VAL A 4 -64.67 -17.42 -18.81
C VAL A 4 -63.47 -16.69 -18.17
N SER A 5 -62.37 -16.56 -18.92
CA SER A 5 -61.33 -15.55 -18.69
C SER A 5 -61.67 -14.29 -19.49
N PRO A 6 -61.40 -13.08 -18.99
CA PRO A 6 -60.69 -12.15 -19.86
C PRO A 6 -59.76 -11.14 -19.16
N ARG A 7 -58.76 -10.72 -19.94
CA ARG A 7 -58.08 -9.40 -19.95
C ARG A 7 -56.96 -9.15 -18.94
N LEU A 8 -55.80 -9.69 -19.30
CA LEU A 8 -54.59 -8.93 -19.65
C LEU A 8 -54.65 -7.41 -19.38
N VAL A 9 -53.89 -6.96 -18.39
CA VAL A 9 -53.31 -5.60 -18.34
C VAL A 9 -51.84 -5.78 -17.98
N ILE A 10 -50.98 -5.75 -19.01
CA ILE A 10 -49.53 -5.72 -18.83
C ILE A 10 -49.16 -4.29 -18.48
N LEU A 11 -48.78 -4.06 -17.22
CA LEU A 11 -48.19 -2.81 -16.77
C LEU A 11 -46.67 -2.88 -17.08
N PHE A 12 -46.26 -2.35 -18.22
CA PHE A 12 -44.84 -2.16 -18.54
C PHE A 12 -44.29 -1.01 -17.69
N LEU A 13 -43.78 -1.33 -16.50
CA LEU A 13 -42.97 -0.41 -15.72
C LEU A 13 -41.60 -0.29 -16.40
N LEU A 14 -41.38 0.85 -17.04
CA LEU A 14 -40.08 1.29 -17.55
C LEU A 14 -39.10 1.37 -16.37
N LEU A 15 -38.35 0.29 -16.15
CA LEU A 15 -37.13 0.33 -15.36
C LEU A 15 -36.15 1.19 -16.14
N LEU A 16 -36.07 2.47 -15.77
CA LEU A 16 -34.93 3.31 -16.09
C LEU A 16 -33.73 2.63 -15.46
N SER A 17 -33.03 1.82 -16.25
CA SER A 17 -31.68 1.36 -15.96
C SER A 17 -30.80 2.59 -15.88
N GLY A 18 -30.85 3.28 -14.74
CA GLY A 18 -29.78 4.14 -14.33
C GLY A 18 -28.54 3.26 -14.28
N CYS A 19 -27.59 3.50 -15.18
CA CYS A 19 -26.22 3.07 -14.98
C CYS A 19 -25.73 3.77 -13.71
N THR A 20 -26.06 3.22 -12.55
CA THR A 20 -25.28 3.45 -11.35
C THR A 20 -23.87 3.00 -11.72
N ARG A 21 -22.99 3.97 -12.01
CA ARG A 21 -21.55 3.74 -11.91
C ARG A 21 -21.35 3.26 -10.49
N GLN A 22 -21.18 1.95 -10.36
CA GLN A 22 -20.66 1.36 -9.16
C GLN A 22 -19.22 1.85 -9.14
N GLU A 23 -18.98 3.00 -8.50
CA GLU A 23 -17.65 3.39 -8.07
C GLU A 23 -17.19 2.21 -7.24
N THR A 24 -16.38 1.34 -7.84
CA THR A 24 -15.63 0.33 -7.10
C THR A 24 -14.98 1.11 -5.97
N PRO A 25 -15.28 0.81 -4.70
CA PRO A 25 -14.65 1.51 -3.61
C PRO A 25 -13.16 1.29 -3.83
N TYR A 26 -12.47 2.35 -4.26
CA TYR A 26 -11.03 2.40 -4.19
C TYR A 26 -10.75 2.05 -2.75
N SER A 27 -10.14 0.88 -2.50
CA SER A 27 -9.80 0.47 -1.14
C SER A 27 -9.15 1.69 -0.52
N PRO A 28 -9.68 2.23 0.61
CA PRO A 28 -9.16 3.48 1.13
C PRO A 28 -7.65 3.31 1.24
N ALA A 29 -6.91 4.23 0.61
CA ALA A 29 -5.46 4.17 0.60
C ALA A 29 -5.00 3.98 2.05
N GLU A 30 -4.06 3.05 2.26
CA GLU A 30 -3.61 2.74 3.60
C GLU A 30 -3.21 4.00 4.35
N GLN A 31 -3.91 4.27 5.45
CA GLN A 31 -3.75 5.53 6.14
C GLN A 31 -2.55 5.46 7.07
N TRP A 32 -1.51 6.19 6.71
CA TRP A 32 -0.40 6.47 7.59
C TRP A 32 -0.73 7.66 8.49
N THR A 33 -0.24 7.62 9.72
CA THR A 33 -0.39 8.67 10.71
C THR A 33 0.95 9.06 11.29
N ARG A 34 1.03 10.28 11.82
CA ARG A 34 2.13 10.77 12.63
C ARG A 34 1.59 11.74 13.64
N ASP A 35 1.99 11.59 14.90
CA ASP A 35 1.49 12.41 16.01
C ASP A 35 -0.06 12.42 16.11
N GLY A 36 -0.69 11.30 15.75
CA GLY A 36 -2.14 11.12 15.75
C GLY A 36 -2.89 11.72 14.55
N ALA A 37 -2.19 12.40 13.64
CA ALA A 37 -2.78 13.00 12.44
C ALA A 37 -2.51 12.15 11.19
N ALA A 38 -3.47 12.14 10.26
CA ALA A 38 -3.29 11.56 8.94
C ALA A 38 -2.15 12.25 8.18
N VAL A 39 -1.30 11.47 7.53
CA VAL A 39 -0.19 11.96 6.71
C VAL A 39 -0.57 11.88 5.23
N SER A 40 -0.20 12.90 4.45
CA SER A 40 -0.42 12.92 3.00
C SER A 40 0.26 11.73 2.31
N SER A 41 -0.41 11.16 1.31
CA SER A 41 0.15 10.10 0.46
C SER A 41 1.40 10.53 -0.32
N ASP A 42 1.61 11.84 -0.50
CA ASP A 42 2.81 12.41 -1.12
C ASP A 42 4.03 12.32 -0.20
N VAL A 43 3.83 12.19 1.11
CA VAL A 43 4.89 11.95 2.08
C VAL A 43 5.18 10.48 2.20
N ILE A 44 4.14 9.67 2.44
CA ILE A 44 4.25 8.24 2.65
C ILE A 44 2.97 7.56 2.16
N SER A 45 3.13 6.49 1.37
CA SER A 45 2.01 5.66 0.93
C SER A 45 2.44 4.21 0.82
N SER A 46 1.51 3.30 1.04
CA SER A 46 1.74 1.87 0.80
C SER A 46 0.55 1.22 0.11
N HIS A 47 0.84 0.19 -0.68
CA HIS A 47 -0.13 -0.55 -1.48
C HIS A 47 0.38 -1.96 -1.76
N ASN A 48 -0.54 -2.90 -2.02
CA ASN A 48 -0.18 -4.20 -2.57
C ASN A 48 0.30 -4.05 -4.02
N GLY A 49 1.08 -5.01 -4.50
CA GLY A 49 1.46 -5.09 -5.90
C GLY A 49 0.25 -5.31 -6.81
N ASP A 50 0.45 -4.98 -8.09
CA ASP A 50 -0.61 -5.07 -9.08
C ASP A 50 -0.81 -6.51 -9.57
N ARG A 51 -2.06 -6.97 -9.56
CA ARG A 51 -2.47 -8.27 -10.11
C ARG A 51 -2.17 -8.44 -11.59
N GLN A 52 -2.16 -7.38 -12.38
CA GLN A 52 -1.82 -7.47 -13.80
C GLN A 52 -0.36 -7.87 -14.03
N CYS A 53 0.49 -7.69 -13.02
CA CYS A 53 1.88 -8.10 -13.01
C CYS A 53 2.13 -9.35 -12.14
N ASP A 54 1.08 -10.03 -11.64
CA ASP A 54 1.18 -11.15 -10.70
C ASP A 54 1.97 -10.80 -9.42
N TRP A 55 1.86 -9.55 -8.95
CA TRP A 55 2.61 -9.02 -7.80
C TRP A 55 1.80 -8.95 -6.50
N GLU A 56 0.64 -9.60 -6.40
CA GLU A 56 -0.25 -9.44 -5.24
C GLU A 56 0.37 -9.91 -3.91
N ALA A 57 1.36 -10.80 -3.97
CA ALA A 57 2.12 -11.24 -2.80
C ALA A 57 3.11 -10.16 -2.29
N ALA A 58 3.48 -9.20 -3.15
CA ALA A 58 4.36 -8.10 -2.81
C ALA A 58 3.59 -6.88 -2.29
N ARG A 59 4.29 -6.04 -1.51
CA ARG A 59 3.76 -4.79 -1.00
C ARG A 59 4.79 -3.69 -1.08
N PHE A 60 4.39 -2.55 -1.60
CA PHE A 60 5.26 -1.41 -1.87
C PHE A 60 5.00 -0.30 -0.85
N LEU A 61 6.07 0.31 -0.38
CA LEU A 61 6.07 1.51 0.46
C LEU A 61 6.83 2.61 -0.29
N ARG A 62 6.19 3.75 -0.53
CA ARG A 62 6.85 4.96 -1.04
C ARG A 62 7.05 5.94 0.10
N LEU A 63 8.24 6.53 0.17
CA LEU A 63 8.61 7.53 1.17
C LEU A 63 9.36 8.69 0.51
N SER A 64 8.86 9.90 0.73
CA SER A 64 9.50 11.13 0.30
C SER A 64 10.61 11.58 1.25
N PHE A 65 11.70 12.07 0.66
CA PHE A 65 12.87 12.61 1.34
C PHE A 65 13.04 14.12 1.04
N PRO A 66 13.59 14.90 1.99
CA PRO A 66 14.04 14.48 3.32
C PRO A 66 12.87 14.07 4.24
N VAL A 67 13.10 13.05 5.05
CA VAL A 67 12.13 12.58 6.05
C VAL A 67 11.85 13.74 7.02
N TYR A 68 10.64 13.78 7.57
CA TYR A 68 10.17 14.77 8.54
C TYR A 68 9.82 16.16 8.00
N SER A 69 10.01 16.41 6.70
CA SER A 69 9.64 17.68 6.06
C SER A 69 8.49 17.49 5.09
N ALA A 70 7.76 18.57 4.79
CA ALA A 70 6.80 18.55 3.70
C ALA A 70 7.54 18.31 2.36
N PRO A 71 6.99 17.49 1.44
CA PRO A 71 7.59 17.27 0.15
C PRO A 71 7.61 18.58 -0.65
N THR A 72 8.67 18.76 -1.45
CA THR A 72 8.80 19.87 -2.41
C THR A 72 9.00 19.31 -3.80
N GLY A 73 9.02 20.16 -4.84
CA GLY A 73 9.37 19.72 -6.20
C GLY A 73 10.78 19.12 -6.34
N GLN A 74 11.63 19.25 -5.32
CA GLN A 74 12.98 18.66 -5.29
C GLN A 74 13.05 17.37 -4.47
N SER A 75 11.97 16.97 -3.80
CA SER A 75 11.93 15.77 -2.98
C SER A 75 12.20 14.52 -3.80
N LYS A 76 12.98 13.60 -3.22
CA LYS A 76 13.24 12.28 -3.80
C LYS A 76 12.28 11.28 -3.17
N VAL A 77 11.78 10.34 -3.97
CA VAL A 77 10.93 9.25 -3.48
C VAL A 77 11.74 7.96 -3.51
N ALA A 78 11.82 7.30 -2.36
CA ALA A 78 12.31 5.93 -2.27
C ALA A 78 11.12 4.97 -2.27
N GLN A 79 11.26 3.84 -2.97
CA GLN A 79 10.33 2.74 -2.92
C GLN A 79 11.01 1.59 -2.17
N TYR A 80 10.34 1.05 -1.15
CA TYR A 80 10.77 -0.13 -0.40
C TYR A 80 9.73 -1.23 -0.57
N VAL A 81 10.15 -2.48 -0.47
CA VAL A 81 9.27 -3.60 -0.81
C VAL A 81 9.30 -4.72 0.22
N ARG A 82 8.11 -5.25 0.49
CA ARG A 82 7.91 -6.53 1.16
C ARG A 82 7.59 -7.55 0.08
N ASP A 83 8.47 -8.52 -0.12
CA ASP A 83 8.25 -9.58 -1.11
C ASP A 83 8.58 -10.95 -0.50
N PRO A 84 7.65 -11.54 0.28
CA PRO A 84 7.89 -12.81 0.96
C PRO A 84 7.93 -14.01 0.01
N GLU A 85 7.31 -13.90 -1.17
CA GLU A 85 7.20 -14.99 -2.14
C GLU A 85 8.19 -14.84 -3.32
N GLY A 86 8.88 -13.70 -3.43
CA GLY A 86 9.88 -13.49 -4.47
C GLY A 86 9.26 -13.26 -5.85
N VAL A 87 8.09 -12.60 -5.90
CA VAL A 87 7.38 -12.33 -7.17
C VAL A 87 8.02 -11.19 -7.97
N LEU A 88 8.94 -10.44 -7.37
CA LEU A 88 9.67 -9.34 -8.02
C LEU A 88 11.05 -9.79 -8.50
N ASP A 89 11.58 -9.10 -9.52
CA ASP A 89 12.96 -9.28 -9.94
C ASP A 89 13.92 -8.80 -8.84
N ARG A 90 14.81 -9.69 -8.41
CA ARG A 90 15.80 -9.42 -7.36
C ARG A 90 16.93 -8.50 -7.84
N ALA A 91 17.17 -8.38 -9.14
CA ALA A 91 18.26 -7.57 -9.69
C ALA A 91 18.13 -6.08 -9.33
N ASP A 92 16.90 -5.61 -9.14
CA ASP A 92 16.57 -4.21 -8.84
C ASP A 92 16.42 -3.94 -7.33
N LEU A 93 16.62 -4.96 -6.49
CA LEU A 93 16.58 -4.83 -5.03
C LEU A 93 17.96 -4.50 -4.47
N ARG A 94 18.04 -3.46 -3.65
CA ARG A 94 19.29 -3.06 -2.98
C ARG A 94 19.70 -3.98 -1.84
N ASP A 95 18.80 -4.84 -1.36
CA ASP A 95 19.03 -5.87 -0.33
C ASP A 95 17.97 -6.99 -0.44
N ALA A 96 18.01 -7.99 0.44
CA ALA A 96 16.99 -9.03 0.54
C ALA A 96 15.89 -8.65 1.55
N PHE A 97 14.64 -9.03 1.26
CA PHE A 97 13.57 -8.98 2.25
C PHE A 97 13.86 -9.94 3.42
N GLN A 98 13.65 -9.46 4.65
CA GLN A 98 13.73 -10.29 5.85
C GLN A 98 12.45 -10.12 6.68
N SER A 99 11.73 -11.21 6.91
CA SER A 99 10.49 -11.24 7.71
C SER A 99 10.73 -11.21 9.23
N ALA A 100 11.96 -11.47 9.65
CA ALA A 100 12.42 -11.43 11.03
C ALA A 100 13.85 -10.86 11.08
N ALA A 101 13.95 -9.54 10.96
CA ALA A 101 15.22 -8.82 10.99
C ALA A 101 15.63 -8.45 12.42
N THR A 102 16.93 -8.27 12.63
CA THR A 102 17.42 -7.54 13.80
C THR A 102 17.42 -6.06 13.46
N LEU A 103 16.79 -5.24 14.31
CA LEU A 103 16.80 -3.79 14.11
C LEU A 103 18.21 -3.24 14.37
N PRO A 104 18.82 -2.46 13.46
CA PRO A 104 20.12 -1.85 13.67
C PRO A 104 20.14 -0.93 14.91
N SER A 105 21.29 -0.85 15.58
CA SER A 105 21.44 -0.06 16.82
C SER A 105 21.28 1.46 16.60
N ASP A 106 21.51 1.93 15.37
CA ASP A 106 21.34 3.32 14.95
C ASP A 106 19.97 3.59 14.30
N ALA A 107 19.08 2.59 14.24
CA ALA A 107 17.73 2.77 13.74
C ALA A 107 16.92 3.71 14.64
N ARG A 108 16.20 4.66 14.02
CA ARG A 108 15.32 5.60 14.70
C ARG A 108 13.90 5.46 14.17
N SER A 109 12.93 5.53 15.08
CA SER A 109 11.53 5.68 14.69
C SER A 109 11.36 6.97 13.90
N THR A 110 10.62 6.86 12.80
CA THR A 110 10.23 8.04 12.02
C THR A 110 8.97 8.72 12.56
N GLY A 111 8.26 8.06 13.47
CA GLY A 111 6.92 8.45 13.94
C GLY A 111 5.79 8.16 12.96
N TYR A 112 6.08 7.71 11.73
CA TYR A 112 5.05 7.27 10.79
C TYR A 112 4.52 5.89 11.19
N ARG A 113 3.20 5.79 11.34
CA ARG A 113 2.50 4.58 11.80
C ARG A 113 1.34 4.21 10.89
N ARG A 114 1.15 2.91 10.68
CA ARG A 114 -0.05 2.32 10.08
C ARG A 114 -0.45 1.15 10.97
N ASP A 115 -1.67 1.20 11.51
CA ASP A 115 -2.16 0.24 12.50
C ASP A 115 -1.20 0.14 13.72
N ASP A 116 -0.74 -1.07 14.03
CA ASP A 116 0.24 -1.38 15.09
C ASP A 116 1.70 -1.37 14.59
N THR A 117 1.94 -0.94 13.36
CA THR A 117 3.25 -0.97 12.70
C THR A 117 3.82 0.44 12.55
N GLU A 118 5.09 0.60 12.88
CA GLU A 118 5.82 1.87 12.79
C GLU A 118 7.00 1.74 11.83
N LEU A 119 7.26 2.80 11.07
CA LEU A 119 8.41 2.88 10.17
C LEU A 119 9.65 3.39 10.91
N TRP A 120 10.75 2.67 10.74
CA TRP A 120 12.07 2.97 11.29
C TRP A 120 13.10 3.01 10.16
N LEU A 121 14.09 3.88 10.30
CA LEU A 121 15.22 4.01 9.36
C LEU A 121 16.52 4.05 10.16
N ALA A 122 17.56 3.36 9.68
CA ALA A 122 18.90 3.45 10.25
C ALA A 122 19.79 4.36 9.40
N ASP A 123 20.59 5.20 10.04
CA ASP A 123 21.45 6.14 9.31
C ASP A 123 22.51 5.44 8.46
N SER A 124 22.95 4.26 8.91
CA SER A 124 23.89 3.38 8.23
C SER A 124 23.36 2.80 6.91
N ASP A 125 22.05 2.60 6.76
CA ASP A 125 21.49 1.88 5.62
C ASP A 125 20.15 2.41 5.07
N ARG A 126 19.66 3.57 5.49
CA ARG A 126 18.37 4.16 5.05
C ARG A 126 18.21 4.25 3.53
N HIS A 127 19.31 4.27 2.78
CA HIS A 127 19.32 4.27 1.32
C HIS A 127 19.19 2.87 0.69
N ARG A 128 19.10 1.81 1.51
CA ARG A 128 19.04 0.40 1.11
C ARG A 128 17.89 -0.34 1.77
N VAL A 129 17.52 -0.01 3.01
CA VAL A 129 16.50 -0.76 3.78
C VAL A 129 15.60 0.21 4.57
N ALA A 130 14.33 -0.16 4.67
CA ALA A 130 13.39 0.39 5.64
C ALA A 130 12.94 -0.70 6.62
N TYR A 131 12.78 -0.35 7.89
CA TYR A 131 12.40 -1.30 8.94
C TYR A 131 10.96 -1.06 9.38
N LEU A 132 10.13 -2.09 9.33
CA LEU A 132 8.73 -2.04 9.77
C LEU A 132 8.64 -2.78 11.09
N VAL A 133 8.36 -2.04 12.17
CA VAL A 133 8.36 -2.54 13.54
C VAL A 133 6.94 -2.61 14.05
N ARG A 134 6.45 -3.83 14.28
CA ARG A 134 5.15 -4.09 14.92
C ARG A 134 5.28 -3.94 16.44
N GLN A 135 4.40 -3.16 17.06
CA GLN A 135 4.43 -2.83 18.49
C GLN A 135 3.78 -3.90 19.39
N GLY A 136 3.01 -4.84 18.84
CA GLY A 136 2.46 -6.01 19.56
C GLY A 136 3.55 -6.99 20.02
N PRO A 137 3.47 -8.32 19.76
CA PRO A 137 4.69 -9.11 19.83
C PRO A 137 5.69 -8.47 18.85
N ARG A 138 6.83 -8.02 19.39
CA ARG A 138 7.78 -7.22 18.61
C ARG A 138 8.27 -8.04 17.42
N GLN A 139 7.88 -7.62 16.22
CA GLN A 139 8.33 -8.17 14.95
C GLN A 139 8.96 -7.03 14.16
N VAL A 140 10.10 -7.33 13.55
CA VAL A 140 10.80 -6.38 12.68
C VAL A 140 10.93 -7.03 11.33
N GLU A 141 10.38 -6.39 10.31
CA GLU A 141 10.65 -6.73 8.92
C GLU A 141 11.65 -5.72 8.34
N ALA A 142 12.60 -6.19 7.54
CA ALA A 142 13.48 -5.35 6.73
C ALA A 142 13.03 -5.39 5.27
N TRP A 143 12.59 -4.24 4.77
CA TRP A 143 12.08 -4.06 3.42
C TRP A 143 13.17 -3.42 2.57
N PRO A 144 13.75 -4.13 1.58
CA PRO A 144 14.77 -3.57 0.72
C PRO A 144 14.21 -2.44 -0.14
N ARG A 145 15.09 -1.48 -0.45
CA ARG A 145 14.82 -0.42 -1.41
C ARG A 145 14.91 -0.99 -2.83
N VAL A 146 13.96 -0.58 -3.64
CA VAL A 146 13.89 -0.84 -5.08
C VAL A 146 14.55 0.33 -5.82
N ASP A 147 15.46 0.03 -6.75
CA ASP A 147 16.19 1.05 -7.52
C ASP A 147 16.72 0.49 -8.85
N PRO A 148 16.13 0.89 -10.01
CA PRO A 148 15.14 1.96 -10.19
C PRO A 148 13.76 1.62 -9.62
N PRO A 149 12.88 2.61 -9.32
CA PRO A 149 11.52 2.34 -8.88
C PRO A 149 10.75 1.48 -9.88
N MET A 150 10.04 0.47 -9.39
CA MET A 150 9.22 -0.44 -10.17
C MET A 150 7.78 0.08 -10.30
N GLY A 151 7.19 -0.13 -11.46
CA GLY A 151 5.77 0.05 -11.77
C GLY A 151 5.29 -1.08 -12.68
N CYS A 152 3.98 -1.31 -12.69
CA CYS A 152 3.32 -2.17 -13.67
C CYS A 152 2.86 -1.26 -14.83
N ASP A 153 3.21 -1.63 -16.07
CA ASP A 153 2.88 -0.88 -17.29
C ASP A 153 1.65 -1.46 -18.00
#